data_AF-A0A947J8H6-F1
#
_entry.id   AF-A0A947J8H6-F1
#
_cell.length_a   1.000
_cell.length_b   1.000
_cell.length_c   1.000
_cell.angle_alpha   90.00
_cell.angle_beta   90.00
_cell.angle_gamma   90.00
#
_symmetry.space_group_name_H-M   'P 1'
#
loop_
_entity.id
_entity.type
_entity.pdbx_description
1 polymer ?
#
loop_
_entity_poly.entity_id
_entity_poly.type
_entity_poly.pdbx_seq_one_letter_code
_entity_poly.pdbx_strand_id
1 'polypeptide(L)'
;MPNIEVHGLWGKNAVEVVNKIRKAMEGSPEESEYVTDVVGSTVLDHLSRSQPFLRLLSSEEDSVQAILERLEPLGMDIEVLLLFQFVPKSKKV
;
A
#
# COMPACT_ATOMS: atom_id res chain seq x y z
N MET A 1 -3.08 10.92 5.16
CA MET A 1 -1.92 10.00 5.34
C MET A 1 -2.25 8.59 4.84
N PRO A 2 -1.85 8.24 3.61
CA PRO A 2 -2.10 6.92 3.03
C PRO A 2 -1.16 5.84 3.59
N ASN A 3 -1.69 4.63 3.77
CA ASN A 3 -0.90 3.42 4.09
C ASN A 3 -1.00 2.45 2.91
N ILE A 4 0.13 1.96 2.42
CA ILE A 4 0.21 0.97 1.35
C ILE A 4 0.78 -0.33 1.95
N GLU A 5 -0.07 -1.35 2.07
CA GLU A 5 0.32 -2.66 2.60
C GLU A 5 0.63 -3.64 1.46
N VAL A 6 1.72 -4.39 1.59
CA VAL A 6 2.07 -5.50 0.70
C VAL A 6 1.63 -6.81 1.33
N HIS A 7 0.71 -7.52 0.68
CA HIS A 7 0.16 -8.80 1.16
C HIS A 7 0.62 -9.98 0.31
N GLY A 8 0.74 -11.17 0.90
CA GLY A 8 1.08 -12.39 0.17
C GLY A 8 2.54 -12.54 -0.23
N LEU A 9 3.43 -11.59 0.14
CA LEU A 9 4.85 -11.61 -0.18
C LEU A 9 5.72 -11.56 1.08
N TRP A 10 6.93 -12.12 0.97
CA TRP A 10 7.86 -12.28 2.08
C TRP A 10 9.30 -12.01 1.62
N GLY A 11 10.15 -11.66 2.57
CA GLY A 11 11.60 -11.53 2.36
C GLY A 11 11.95 -10.63 1.18
N LYS A 12 12.82 -11.12 0.29
CA LYS A 12 13.33 -10.35 -0.85
C LYS A 12 12.23 -9.85 -1.79
N ASN A 13 11.18 -10.66 -2.02
CA ASN A 13 10.09 -10.29 -2.94
C ASN A 13 9.27 -9.12 -2.37
N ALA A 14 8.98 -9.13 -1.06
CA ALA A 14 8.32 -8.01 -0.41
C ALA A 14 9.17 -6.74 -0.45
N VAL A 15 10.48 -6.85 -0.17
CA VAL A 15 11.42 -5.72 -0.25
C VAL A 15 11.49 -5.13 -1.66
N GLU A 16 11.46 -5.96 -2.70
CA GLU A 16 11.45 -5.48 -4.07
C GLU A 16 10.19 -4.65 -4.38
N VAL A 17 9.02 -5.12 -3.95
CA VAL A 17 7.76 -4.39 -4.13
C VAL A 17 7.75 -3.08 -3.33
N VAL A 18 8.21 -3.09 -2.07
CA VAL A 18 8.36 -1.86 -1.27
C VAL A 18 9.26 -0.83 -1.98
N ASN A 19 10.35 -1.28 -2.60
CA ASN A 19 11.23 -0.38 -3.37
C ASN A 19 10.55 0.17 -4.62
N LYS A 20 9.72 -0.63 -5.31
CA LYS A 20 8.92 -0.17 -6.45
C LYS A 20 7.85 0.85 -6.04
N ILE A 21 7.15 0.61 -4.92
CA ILE A 21 6.20 1.57 -4.34
C ILE A 21 6.91 2.89 -4.04
N ARG A 22 8.05 2.82 -3.34
CA ARG A 22 8.81 4.03 -3.00
C ARG A 22 9.19 4.84 -4.23
N LYS A 23 9.69 4.17 -5.28
CA LYS A 23 10.02 4.82 -6.54
C LYS A 23 8.80 5.43 -7.25
N ALA A 24 7.64 4.77 -7.18
CA ALA A 24 6.39 5.28 -7.77
C ALA A 24 5.87 6.55 -7.05
N MET A 25 6.13 6.64 -5.75
CA MET A 25 5.74 7.77 -4.90
C MET A 25 6.74 8.93 -4.93
N GLU A 26 7.94 8.76 -5.48
CA GLU A 26 8.92 9.85 -5.63
C GLU A 26 8.30 11.05 -6.39
N GLY A 27 8.41 12.24 -5.79
CA GLY A 27 7.86 13.49 -6.31
C GLY A 27 6.33 13.63 -6.21
N SER A 28 5.63 12.73 -5.51
CA SER A 28 4.19 12.89 -5.25
C SER A 28 3.93 13.83 -4.07
N PRO A 29 2.76 14.49 -3.99
CA PRO A 29 2.36 15.28 -2.82
C PRO A 29 2.42 14.48 -1.51
N GLU A 30 2.13 13.18 -1.57
CA GLU A 30 2.08 12.26 -0.43
C GLU A 30 3.43 11.64 -0.09
N GLU A 31 4.51 11.91 -0.85
CA GLU A 31 5.83 11.27 -0.68
C GLU A 31 6.33 11.33 0.78
N SER A 32 6.07 12.46 1.45
CA SER A 32 6.51 12.69 2.83
C SER A 32 5.57 12.13 3.91
N GLU A 33 4.39 11.66 3.51
CA GLU A 33 3.33 11.27 4.43
C GLU A 33 2.93 9.80 4.30
N TYR A 34 3.08 9.19 3.13
CA TYR A 34 2.70 7.79 2.97
C TYR A 34 3.56 6.87 3.84
N VAL A 35 2.96 5.78 4.29
CA VAL A 35 3.67 4.69 4.95
C VAL A 35 3.52 3.42 4.11
N THR A 36 4.49 2.51 4.26
CA THR A 36 4.44 1.19 3.62
C THR A 36 4.70 0.12 4.67
N ASP A 37 3.92 -0.94 4.65
CA ASP A 37 4.09 -2.09 5.53
C ASP A 37 4.01 -3.40 4.74
N VAL A 38 4.62 -4.46 5.27
CA VAL A 38 4.54 -5.81 4.72
C VAL A 38 3.72 -6.66 5.68
N VAL A 39 2.53 -7.05 5.24
CA VAL A 39 1.66 -7.91 6.02
C VAL A 39 1.96 -9.36 5.66
N GLY A 40 2.57 -10.08 6.62
CA GLY A 40 2.88 -11.50 6.49
C GLY A 40 1.62 -12.35 6.42
N SER A 41 1.06 -12.50 5.22
CA SER A 41 -0.15 -13.26 4.94
C SER A 41 0.11 -14.30 3.84
N THR A 42 -0.67 -15.38 3.87
CA THR A 42 -0.74 -16.34 2.77
C THR A 42 -2.00 -16.02 1.97
N VAL A 43 -1.82 -15.56 0.73
CA VAL A 43 -2.93 -15.15 -0.14
C VAL A 43 -2.97 -16.09 -1.35
N LEU A 44 -4.02 -16.90 -1.43
CA LEU A 44 -4.21 -17.91 -2.46
C LEU A 44 -5.57 -17.76 -3.12
N ASP A 45 -5.65 -18.06 -4.42
CA ASP A 45 -6.94 -18.23 -5.10
C ASP A 45 -7.58 -19.62 -4.82
N HIS A 46 -8.78 -19.84 -5.37
CA HIS A 46 -9.49 -21.13 -5.26
C HIS A 46 -8.74 -22.33 -5.86
N LEU A 47 -7.68 -22.10 -6.65
CA LEU A 47 -6.80 -23.12 -7.21
C LEU A 47 -5.49 -23.25 -6.43
N SER A 48 -5.40 -22.65 -5.24
CA SER A 48 -4.19 -22.63 -4.39
C SER A 48 -2.98 -21.96 -5.04
N ARG A 49 -3.17 -21.05 -6.00
CA ARG A 49 -2.10 -20.25 -6.60
C ARG A 49 -1.91 -18.96 -5.82
N SER A 50 -0.65 -18.55 -5.64
CA SER A 50 -0.30 -17.30 -4.95
C SER A 50 -0.87 -16.08 -5.67
N GLN A 51 -1.62 -15.23 -4.94
CA GLN A 51 -2.20 -13.99 -5.45
C GLN A 51 -1.81 -12.82 -4.54
N PRO A 52 -0.55 -12.35 -4.59
CA PRO A 52 -0.14 -11.18 -3.81
C PRO A 52 -0.83 -9.92 -4.33
N PHE A 53 -1.18 -9.01 -3.43
CA PHE A 53 -1.87 -7.77 -3.75
C PHE A 53 -1.37 -6.62 -2.88
N LEU A 54 -1.71 -5.40 -3.27
CA LEU A 54 -1.48 -4.20 -2.48
C LEU A 54 -2.81 -3.78 -1.83
N ARG A 55 -2.75 -3.26 -0.61
CA ARG A 55 -3.89 -2.58 0.01
C ARG A 55 -3.55 -1.13 0.26
N LEU A 56 -4.34 -0.22 -0.30
CA LEU A 56 -4.28 1.21 -0.04
C LEU A 56 -5.34 1.59 0.99
N LEU A 57 -4.91 2.07 2.14
CA LEU A 57 -5.78 2.66 3.15
C LEU A 57 -5.58 4.17 3.14
N SER A 58 -6.66 4.93 2.97
CA SER A 58 -6.60 6.40 3.01
C SER A 58 -7.88 6.98 3.59
N SER A 59 -7.75 8.13 4.26
CA SER A 59 -8.90 8.93 4.71
C SER A 59 -9.36 9.97 3.67
N GLU A 60 -8.57 10.18 2.62
CA GLU A 60 -8.77 11.24 1.64
C GLU A 60 -9.02 10.65 0.25
N GLU A 61 -10.26 10.71 -0.23
CA GLU A 61 -10.68 10.12 -1.51
C GLU A 61 -9.93 10.74 -2.71
N ASP A 62 -9.69 12.04 -2.69
CA ASP A 62 -8.97 12.75 -3.77
C ASP A 62 -7.53 12.23 -3.95
N SER A 63 -6.87 11.83 -2.85
CA SER A 63 -5.50 11.27 -2.90
C SER A 63 -5.47 9.84 -3.45
N VAL A 64 -6.57 9.09 -3.30
CA VAL A 64 -6.62 7.66 -3.66
C VAL A 64 -6.38 7.49 -5.15
N GLN A 65 -7.09 8.23 -5.99
CA GLN A 65 -7.00 8.07 -7.44
C GLN A 65 -5.58 8.36 -7.96
N ALA A 66 -4.95 9.43 -7.47
CA ALA A 66 -3.59 9.79 -7.84
C ALA A 66 -2.56 8.73 -7.41
N ILE A 67 -2.75 8.11 -6.24
CA ILE A 67 -1.90 7.02 -5.77
C ILE A 67 -2.11 5.77 -6.62
N LEU A 68 -3.37 5.43 -6.96
CA LEU A 68 -3.68 4.28 -7.80
C LEU A 68 -3.01 4.37 -9.17
N GLU A 69 -3.05 5.54 -9.82
CA GLU A 69 -2.38 5.78 -11.12
C GLU A 69 -0.86 5.58 -11.03
N ARG A 70 -0.26 5.93 -9.90
CA ARG A 70 1.18 5.72 -9.67
C ARG A 70 1.54 4.27 -9.39
N LEU A 71 0.64 3.52 -8.74
CA LEU A 71 0.84 2.11 -8.41
C LEU A 71 0.46 1.16 -9.54
N GLU A 72 -0.39 1.57 -10.48
CA GLU A 72 -0.82 0.77 -11.64
C GLU A 72 0.35 0.06 -12.37
N PRO A 73 1.50 0.71 -12.65
CA PRO A 73 2.61 0.07 -13.36
C PRO A 73 3.27 -1.09 -12.62
N LEU A 74 2.98 -1.30 -11.33
CA LEU A 74 3.48 -2.45 -10.57
C LEU A 74 2.80 -3.76 -11.00
N GLY A 75 1.65 -3.68 -11.69
CA GLY A 75 0.93 -4.85 -12.20
C GLY A 75 0.41 -5.78 -11.10
N MET A 76 0.04 -5.21 -9.95
CA MET A 76 -0.55 -5.93 -8.82
C MET A 76 -2.00 -5.50 -8.64
N ASP A 77 -2.85 -6.42 -8.20
CA ASP A 77 -4.19 -6.06 -7.74
C ASP A 77 -4.09 -5.10 -6.56
N ILE A 78 -4.98 -4.11 -6.52
CA ILE A 78 -5.02 -3.11 -5.45
C ILE A 78 -6.40 -3.11 -4.80
N GLU A 79 -6.44 -3.44 -3.51
CA GLU A 79 -7.61 -3.26 -2.66
C GLU A 79 -7.59 -1.86 -2.05
N VAL A 80 -8.71 -1.15 -2.08
CA VAL A 80 -8.82 0.20 -1.52
C VAL A 80 -9.77 0.19 -0.32
N LEU A 81 -9.29 0.68 0.82
CA LEU A 81 -10.09 0.89 2.03
C LEU A 81 -10.12 2.38 2.38
N LEU A 82 -11.29 2.99 2.21
CA LEU A 82 -11.54 4.34 2.70
C LEU A 82 -11.76 4.29 4.22
N LEU A 83 -10.90 5.00 4.95
CA LEU A 83 -10.94 5.06 6.40
C LEU A 83 -11.96 6.12 6.85
N PHE A 84 -12.88 5.72 7.73
CA PHE A 84 -13.78 6.66 8.38
C PHE A 84 -13.05 7.68 9.26
N GLN A 85 -11.99 7.24 9.97
CA GLN A 85 -11.21 8.09 10.85
C GLN A 85 -9.78 7.57 10.98
N PHE A 86 -8.81 8.49 10.99
CA PHE A 86 -7.44 8.24 11.44
C PHE A 86 -7.21 8.96 12.78
N VAL A 87 -6.87 8.19 13.82
CA VAL A 87 -6.58 8.74 15.14
C VAL A 87 -5.06 8.82 15.30
N PRO A 88 -4.45 10.02 15.20
CA PRO A 88 -3.01 10.15 15.37
C PRO A 88 -2.60 9.81 16.80
N LYS A 89 -1.38 9.32 16.98
CA LYS A 89 -0.79 9.13 18.32
C LYS A 89 -0.88 10.47 19.07
N SER A 90 -1.41 10.45 20.29
CA SER A 90 -1.34 11.63 21.17
C SER A 90 0.13 12.07 21.27
N LYS A 91 0.45 13.32 20.93
CA LYS A 91 1.77 13.89 21.18
C LYS A 91 2.02 13.81 22.69
N LYS A 92 2.78 12.81 23.15
CA LYS A 92 3.43 12.91 24.45
C LYS A 92 4.53 13.95 24.25
N VAL A 93 4.29 15.14 24.79
CA VAL A 93 5.27 16.21 24.98
C VAL A 93 6.40 15.68 25.84
#